data_AF-A0A0A0JVY9-F1
#
_entry.id   AF-A0A0A0JVY9-F1
#
_cell.length_a   1.000
_cell.length_b   1.000
_cell.length_c   1.000
_cell.angle_alpha   90.00
_cell.angle_beta   90.00
_cell.angle_gamma   90.00
#
_symmetry.space_group_name_H-M   'P 1'
#
loop_
_entity.id
_entity.type
_entity.pdbx_description
1 polymer ?
#
loop_
_entity_poly.entity_id
_entity_poly.type
_entity_poly.pdbx_seq_one_letter_code
_entity_poly.pdbx_strand_id
1 'polypeptide(L)'
;MLRHEAQVFDGWLSRESSHFDVATFQDPDNSARRMSIFYADKEHLERQTGTDLVYYRHHRAGFILVQYKRMRTATGSREATYYPDDQLRKELARAKALPAAAPPRDANEWRLSEDSIYVKLVADDLARPTGNKLVRGMYLPGSLVDLLLASGDRNEIPKGWSSKNLTTYLSNEEFLQLAKQGYVGTRGATTAEIKRLIRSAFAEDKGVIVAIDETDPVQVARPLHG
;
A
#
# COMPACT_ATOMS: atom_id res chain seq x y z
N MET A 1 -11.31 -20.15 -12.24
CA MET A 1 -10.02 -20.15 -11.54
C MET A 1 -9.84 -18.90 -10.68
N LEU A 2 -9.50 -17.72 -11.23
CA LEU A 2 -9.23 -16.48 -10.45
C LEU A 2 -10.26 -16.10 -9.38
N ARG A 3 -11.58 -16.17 -9.65
CA ARG A 3 -12.63 -15.88 -8.64
C ARG A 3 -12.58 -16.88 -7.47
N HIS A 4 -12.33 -18.15 -7.74
CA HIS A 4 -12.20 -19.20 -6.72
C HIS A 4 -10.93 -19.00 -5.88
N GLU A 5 -9.81 -18.66 -6.50
CA GLU A 5 -8.56 -18.34 -5.77
C GLU A 5 -8.65 -17.05 -4.95
N ALA A 6 -9.42 -16.06 -5.41
CA ALA A 6 -9.78 -14.90 -4.59
C ALA A 6 -10.62 -15.35 -3.39
N GLN A 7 -11.72 -16.07 -3.60
CA GLN A 7 -12.58 -16.59 -2.53
C GLN A 7 -11.84 -17.48 -1.50
N VAL A 8 -10.90 -18.32 -1.95
CA VAL A 8 -10.06 -19.14 -1.06
C VAL A 8 -9.06 -18.28 -0.27
N PHE A 9 -8.52 -17.21 -0.88
CA PHE A 9 -7.63 -16.28 -0.16
C PHE A 9 -8.42 -15.38 0.81
N ASP A 10 -9.62 -14.93 0.44
CA ASP A 10 -10.57 -14.21 1.30
C ASP A 10 -10.97 -15.05 2.52
N GLY A 11 -11.34 -16.32 2.30
CA GLY A 11 -11.72 -17.25 3.37
C GLY A 11 -10.54 -17.68 4.23
N TRP A 12 -9.32 -17.69 3.68
CA TRP A 12 -8.10 -17.90 4.46
C TRP A 12 -7.78 -16.68 5.33
N LEU A 13 -7.75 -15.47 4.76
CA LEU A 13 -7.60 -14.22 5.52
C LEU A 13 -8.64 -14.15 6.65
N SER A 14 -9.92 -14.36 6.35
CA SER A 14 -10.99 -14.31 7.35
C SER A 14 -10.76 -15.25 8.55
N ARG A 15 -10.07 -16.39 8.37
CA ARG A 15 -9.74 -17.33 9.45
C ARG A 15 -8.51 -16.93 10.25
N GLU A 16 -7.47 -16.44 9.60
CA GLU A 16 -6.27 -15.95 10.28
C GLU A 16 -6.51 -14.60 11.01
N SER A 17 -7.73 -14.05 10.93
CA SER A 17 -8.05 -12.71 11.43
C SER A 17 -7.97 -12.49 12.94
N SER A 18 -7.90 -13.56 13.71
CA SER A 18 -7.56 -13.53 15.14
C SER A 18 -6.05 -13.34 15.42
N HIS A 19 -5.19 -13.45 14.42
CA HIS A 19 -3.72 -13.36 14.53
C HIS A 19 -3.12 -12.13 13.85
N PHE A 20 -3.93 -11.34 13.13
CA PHE A 20 -3.46 -10.25 12.31
C PHE A 20 -4.21 -8.94 12.53
N ASP A 21 -3.71 -7.93 11.82
CA ASP A 21 -4.43 -6.72 11.50
C ASP A 21 -4.92 -6.78 10.06
N VAL A 22 -6.23 -6.99 9.87
CA VAL A 22 -6.87 -6.62 8.60
C VAL A 22 -8.07 -5.75 8.90
N ALA A 23 -7.93 -4.48 8.58
CA ALA A 23 -9.08 -3.62 8.34
C ALA A 23 -9.62 -3.96 6.93
N THR A 24 -10.82 -4.53 6.86
CA THR A 24 -11.51 -4.78 5.58
C THR A 24 -12.54 -3.69 5.35
N PHE A 25 -12.33 -2.91 4.30
CA PHE A 25 -13.24 -1.85 3.87
C PHE A 25 -14.11 -2.32 2.71
N GLN A 26 -15.37 -1.92 2.73
CA GLN A 26 -16.33 -2.13 1.64
C GLN A 26 -16.80 -0.77 1.14
N ASP A 27 -16.87 -0.61 -0.18
CA ASP A 27 -17.48 0.57 -0.81
C ASP A 27 -18.99 0.56 -0.50
N PRO A 28 -19.55 1.60 0.17
CA PRO A 28 -20.96 1.62 0.55
C PRO A 28 -21.90 1.61 -0.66
N ASP A 29 -21.46 2.17 -1.79
CA ASP A 29 -22.24 2.23 -3.03
C ASP A 29 -22.05 0.98 -3.91
N ASN A 30 -21.09 0.11 -3.58
CA ASN A 30 -20.82 -1.09 -4.36
C ASN A 30 -20.20 -2.22 -3.51
N SER A 31 -21.05 -3.11 -3.01
CA SER A 31 -20.66 -4.24 -2.16
C SER A 31 -19.63 -5.21 -2.78
N ALA A 32 -19.44 -5.22 -4.10
CA ALA A 32 -18.38 -6.00 -4.74
C ALA A 32 -16.99 -5.38 -4.53
N ARG A 33 -16.87 -4.05 -4.42
CA ARG A 33 -15.60 -3.37 -4.16
C ARG A 33 -15.24 -3.46 -2.67
N ARG A 34 -14.58 -4.56 -2.30
CA ARG A 34 -13.90 -4.73 -1.01
C ARG A 34 -12.39 -4.56 -1.14
N MET A 35 -11.75 -4.10 -0.06
CA MET A 35 -10.30 -4.04 0.09
C MET A 35 -9.89 -4.35 1.53
N SER A 36 -9.07 -5.38 1.71
CA SER A 36 -8.33 -5.65 2.95
C SER A 36 -7.06 -4.81 2.98
N ILE A 37 -6.72 -4.25 4.13
CA ILE A 37 -5.42 -3.61 4.40
C ILE A 37 -4.79 -4.34 5.58
N PHE A 38 -3.56 -4.82 5.43
CA PHE A 38 -2.76 -5.39 6.52
C PHE A 38 -1.41 -4.70 6.65
N TYR A 39 -1.00 -4.52 7.90
CA TYR A 39 0.36 -4.10 8.24
C TYR A 39 1.32 -5.26 8.00
N ALA A 40 2.46 -4.97 7.41
CA ALA A 40 3.59 -5.89 7.43
C ALA A 40 4.25 -5.78 8.80
N ASP A 41 4.27 -6.86 9.59
CA ASP A 41 5.06 -6.84 10.82
C ASP A 41 6.55 -6.71 10.46
N LYS A 42 7.24 -5.88 11.26
CA LYS A 42 8.47 -5.16 10.86
C LYS A 42 9.68 -6.05 10.60
N GLU A 43 9.68 -7.28 11.10
CA GLU A 43 10.86 -8.12 10.97
C GLU A 43 10.88 -8.97 9.69
N HIS A 44 9.88 -9.80 9.40
CA HIS A 44 9.98 -10.74 8.25
C HIS A 44 9.39 -10.23 6.94
N LEU A 45 8.18 -9.67 6.92
CA LEU A 45 7.57 -9.27 5.64
C LEU A 45 8.25 -8.01 5.04
N GLU A 46 8.76 -7.10 5.88
CA GLU A 46 9.64 -6.00 5.43
C GLU A 46 10.96 -6.53 4.85
N ARG A 47 11.61 -7.51 5.50
CA ARG A 47 12.85 -8.14 4.97
C ARG A 47 12.63 -8.76 3.58
N GLN A 48 11.50 -9.46 3.38
CA GLN A 48 11.20 -10.12 2.10
C GLN A 48 10.68 -9.15 1.01
N THR A 49 9.79 -8.20 1.35
CA THR A 49 9.08 -7.35 0.37
C THR A 49 9.48 -5.87 0.36
N GLY A 50 10.21 -5.40 1.38
CA GLY A 50 10.58 -3.99 1.54
C GLY A 50 9.39 -3.05 1.75
N THR A 51 8.29 -3.53 2.35
CA THR A 51 7.00 -2.84 2.38
C THR A 51 6.42 -2.83 3.79
N ASP A 52 5.90 -1.69 4.26
CA ASP A 52 5.25 -1.53 5.58
C ASP A 52 3.75 -1.86 5.59
N LEU A 53 3.06 -1.66 4.46
CA LEU A 53 1.60 -1.75 4.36
C LEU A 53 1.17 -2.42 3.06
N VAL A 54 0.31 -3.43 3.15
CA VAL A 54 -0.19 -4.19 2.01
C VAL A 54 -1.70 -4.01 1.88
N TYR A 55 -2.13 -3.51 0.73
CA TYR A 55 -3.53 -3.47 0.32
C TYR A 55 -3.81 -4.69 -0.56
N TYR A 56 -4.77 -5.52 -0.20
CA TYR A 56 -5.32 -6.55 -1.06
C TYR A 56 -6.75 -6.20 -1.46
N ARG A 57 -6.99 -6.09 -2.76
CA ARG A 57 -8.33 -5.86 -3.28
C ARG A 57 -8.97 -7.19 -3.70
N HIS A 58 -10.21 -7.40 -3.31
CA HIS A 58 -10.90 -8.68 -3.54
C HIS A 58 -11.49 -8.78 -4.95
N HIS A 59 -12.18 -7.72 -5.40
CA HIS A 59 -12.72 -7.61 -6.75
C HIS A 59 -11.65 -7.08 -7.71
N ARG A 60 -11.48 -7.72 -8.88
CA ARG A 60 -10.32 -7.54 -9.78
C ARG A 60 -8.99 -7.75 -9.03
N ALA A 61 -8.85 -8.94 -8.44
CA ALA A 61 -7.85 -9.26 -7.41
C ALA A 61 -6.41 -8.84 -7.73
N GLY A 62 -5.76 -8.20 -6.76
CA GLY A 62 -4.40 -7.66 -6.87
C GLY A 62 -3.94 -7.01 -5.57
N PHE A 63 -2.63 -6.80 -5.46
CA PHE A 63 -1.97 -6.17 -4.31
C PHE A 63 -1.46 -4.80 -4.67
N ILE A 64 -1.45 -3.90 -3.69
CA ILE A 64 -0.67 -2.67 -3.72
C ILE A 64 0.19 -2.66 -2.47
N LEU A 65 1.48 -2.52 -2.67
CA LEU A 65 2.51 -2.50 -1.63
C LEU A 65 2.90 -1.03 -1.40
N VAL A 66 2.85 -0.57 -0.16
CA VAL A 66 3.20 0.80 0.22
C VAL A 66 4.29 0.79 1.29
N GLN A 67 5.44 1.36 0.96
CA GLN A 67 6.53 1.59 1.90
C GLN A 67 6.49 3.02 2.44
N TYR A 68 6.58 3.19 3.75
CA TYR A 68 6.59 4.49 4.41
C TYR A 68 8.04 4.97 4.55
N LYS A 69 8.32 6.19 4.09
CA LYS A 69 9.63 6.85 4.27
C LYS A 69 9.45 8.15 5.02
N ARG A 70 10.03 8.21 6.22
CA ARG A 70 10.00 9.39 7.09
C ARG A 70 10.93 10.48 6.55
N MET A 71 10.37 11.64 6.26
CA MET A 71 11.09 12.86 5.94
C MET A 71 11.72 13.44 7.21
N ARG A 72 12.77 14.25 7.07
CA ARG A 72 13.44 14.90 8.21
C ARG A 72 13.47 16.41 8.00
N THR A 73 13.14 17.16 9.03
CA THR A 73 13.28 18.62 9.05
C THR A 73 14.66 18.95 9.64
N ALA A 74 15.52 19.58 8.85
CA ALA A 74 16.84 20.01 9.32
C ALA A 74 16.72 21.15 10.35
N THR A 75 17.66 21.24 11.29
CA THR A 75 17.71 22.32 12.30
C THR A 75 17.71 23.70 11.61
N GLY A 76 16.73 24.55 11.94
CA GLY A 76 16.55 25.87 11.31
C GLY A 76 15.76 25.86 9.99
N SER A 77 15.47 24.69 9.42
CA SER A 77 14.53 24.55 8.31
C SER A 77 13.09 24.44 8.81
N ARG A 78 12.13 24.88 7.99
CA ARG A 78 10.68 24.57 8.14
C ARG A 78 10.22 23.47 7.19
N GLU A 79 11.13 22.91 6.42
CA GLU A 79 10.85 21.99 5.32
C GLU A 79 11.32 20.57 5.70
N ALA A 80 10.35 19.67 5.79
CA ALA A 80 10.61 18.25 5.87
C ALA A 80 11.08 17.74 4.49
N THR A 81 12.22 17.06 4.46
CA THR A 81 12.83 16.53 3.23
C THR A 81 13.21 15.07 3.44
N TYR A 82 12.85 14.21 2.50
CA TYR A 82 13.39 12.84 2.44
C TYR A 82 14.64 12.82 1.57
N TYR A 83 15.68 12.12 2.01
CA TYR A 83 16.90 11.91 1.24
C TYR A 83 16.98 10.43 0.87
N PRO A 84 16.82 10.07 -0.42
CA PRO A 84 16.93 8.69 -0.89
C PRO A 84 18.31 8.11 -0.61
N ASP A 85 18.33 6.85 -0.21
CA ASP A 85 19.53 6.07 0.11
C ASP A 85 19.62 4.80 -0.74
N ASP A 86 20.72 4.06 -0.58
CA ASP A 86 20.91 2.77 -1.25
C ASP A 86 19.93 1.69 -0.78
N GLN A 87 19.32 1.86 0.40
CA GLN A 87 18.31 0.94 0.91
C GLN A 87 17.02 1.03 0.08
N LEU A 88 16.54 2.25 -0.22
CA LEU A 88 15.42 2.46 -1.14
C LEU A 88 15.70 1.85 -2.52
N ARG A 89 16.92 2.01 -3.05
CA ARG A 89 17.30 1.42 -4.35
C ARG A 89 17.24 -0.11 -4.32
N LYS A 90 17.70 -0.74 -3.23
CA LYS A 90 17.61 -2.20 -3.04
C LYS A 90 16.16 -2.67 -2.91
N GLU A 91 15.29 -1.88 -2.30
CA GLU A 91 13.86 -2.20 -2.15
C GLU A 91 13.13 -2.14 -3.50
N LEU A 92 13.36 -1.08 -4.29
CA LEU A 92 12.88 -0.96 -5.66
C LEU A 92 13.51 -1.99 -6.62
N ALA A 93 14.69 -2.53 -6.31
CA ALA A 93 15.27 -3.64 -7.06
C ALA A 93 14.55 -4.98 -6.75
N ARG A 94 14.24 -5.26 -5.47
CA ARG A 94 13.43 -6.45 -5.08
C ARG A 94 12.04 -6.40 -5.69
N ALA A 95 11.42 -5.23 -5.69
CA ALA A 95 10.16 -4.93 -6.38
C ALA A 95 10.16 -5.38 -7.86
N LYS A 96 11.20 -5.00 -8.61
CA LYS A 96 11.33 -5.29 -10.06
C LYS A 96 11.74 -6.73 -10.37
N ALA A 97 12.25 -7.47 -9.39
CA ALA A 97 12.57 -8.89 -9.54
C ALA A 97 11.31 -9.78 -9.53
N LEU A 98 10.14 -9.24 -9.16
CA LEU A 98 8.86 -9.93 -9.27
C LEU A 98 8.52 -10.24 -10.74
N PRO A 99 7.85 -11.38 -11.03
CA PRO A 99 7.52 -11.77 -12.39
C PRO A 99 6.56 -10.76 -13.03
N ALA A 100 6.93 -10.26 -14.22
CA ALA A 100 6.09 -9.35 -15.00
C ALA A 100 4.79 -10.05 -15.44
N ALA A 101 3.67 -9.32 -15.39
CA ALA A 101 2.39 -9.86 -15.82
C ALA A 101 2.20 -9.74 -17.35
N ALA A 102 2.05 -10.89 -18.03
CA ALA A 102 1.64 -10.96 -19.44
C ALA A 102 0.37 -10.12 -19.70
N PRO A 103 0.18 -9.51 -20.89
CA PRO A 103 -0.86 -8.50 -21.15
C PRO A 103 -2.27 -8.87 -20.64
N PRO A 104 -3.07 -7.88 -20.19
CA PRO A 104 -4.39 -8.12 -19.61
C PRO A 104 -5.33 -8.78 -20.63
N ARG A 105 -5.97 -9.88 -20.24
CA ARG A 105 -6.81 -10.71 -21.12
C ARG A 105 -8.26 -10.25 -21.16
N ASP A 106 -8.69 -9.48 -20.15
CA ASP A 106 -10.01 -8.90 -20.06
C ASP A 106 -9.99 -7.54 -19.32
N ALA A 107 -11.12 -6.84 -19.31
CA ALA A 107 -11.26 -5.53 -18.66
C ALA A 107 -11.05 -5.58 -17.13
N ASN A 108 -11.24 -6.73 -16.48
CA ASN A 108 -10.96 -6.89 -15.05
C ASN A 108 -9.45 -6.95 -14.76
N GLU A 109 -8.65 -7.47 -15.69
CA GLU A 109 -7.19 -7.50 -15.59
C GLU A 109 -6.53 -6.15 -15.94
N TRP A 110 -7.15 -5.31 -16.76
CA TRP A 110 -6.59 -4.00 -17.17
C TRP A 110 -6.19 -3.09 -15.99
N ARG A 111 -5.17 -2.25 -16.18
CA ARG A 111 -4.72 -1.21 -15.22
C ARG A 111 -4.36 0.07 -15.98
N LEU A 112 -4.44 1.21 -15.31
CA LEU A 112 -3.94 2.49 -15.81
C LEU A 112 -2.41 2.58 -15.66
N SER A 113 -1.87 2.02 -14.57
CA SER A 113 -0.43 1.74 -14.43
C SER A 113 -0.21 0.33 -13.87
N GLU A 114 0.89 -0.29 -14.31
CA GLU A 114 1.41 -1.54 -13.74
C GLU A 114 2.11 -1.32 -12.37
N ASP A 115 2.25 -0.07 -11.93
CA ASP A 115 2.74 0.27 -10.60
C ASP A 115 1.92 -0.44 -9.52
N SER A 116 2.62 -1.28 -8.77
CA SER A 116 2.08 -2.05 -7.65
C SER A 116 2.82 -1.75 -6.35
N ILE A 117 3.91 -0.99 -6.41
CA ILE A 117 4.76 -0.61 -5.28
C ILE A 117 4.85 0.92 -5.24
N TYR A 118 4.65 1.47 -4.06
CA TYR A 118 4.55 2.90 -3.81
C TYR A 118 5.41 3.31 -2.62
N VAL A 119 6.09 4.45 -2.74
CA VAL A 119 6.77 5.10 -1.62
C VAL A 119 5.88 6.21 -1.09
N LYS A 120 5.54 6.17 0.19
CA LYS A 120 4.79 7.22 0.87
C LYS A 120 5.72 8.06 1.74
N LEU A 121 5.98 9.29 1.30
CA LEU A 121 6.75 10.27 2.08
C LEU A 121 5.85 10.89 3.15
N VAL A 122 6.29 10.88 4.42
CA VAL A 122 5.56 11.46 5.56
C VAL A 122 6.43 12.43 6.36
N ALA A 123 5.88 13.60 6.71
CA ALA A 123 6.64 14.70 7.30
C ALA A 123 6.85 14.60 8.82
N ASP A 124 5.84 14.10 9.54
CA ASP A 124 5.83 14.05 11.00
C ASP A 124 6.49 12.78 11.56
N ASP A 125 6.63 12.75 12.89
CA ASP A 125 6.94 11.53 13.61
C ASP A 125 5.88 10.46 13.31
N LEU A 126 6.32 9.19 13.17
CA LEU A 126 5.42 8.04 13.00
C LEU A 126 4.70 7.67 14.32
N ALA A 127 4.65 8.61 15.27
CA ALA A 127 3.88 8.54 16.50
C ALA A 127 2.39 8.46 16.14
N ARG A 128 1.92 7.20 16.09
CA ARG A 128 0.55 6.69 15.87
C ARG A 128 -0.47 7.73 15.36
N PRO A 129 -1.05 7.58 14.15
CA PRO A 129 -2.15 8.42 13.72
C PRO A 129 -3.24 8.49 14.79
N THR A 130 -3.58 9.70 15.22
CA THR A 130 -4.53 9.94 16.32
C THR A 130 -5.94 9.68 15.83
N GLY A 131 -6.35 8.42 16.01
CA GLY A 131 -7.47 7.79 15.31
C GLY A 131 -7.11 7.44 13.86
N ASN A 132 -7.61 6.29 13.39
CA ASN A 132 -8.43 6.07 12.19
C ASN A 132 -8.00 6.72 10.84
N LYS A 133 -7.63 8.00 10.83
CA LYS A 133 -7.18 8.73 9.65
C LYS A 133 -5.76 8.32 9.25
N LEU A 134 -5.62 7.84 8.01
CA LEU A 134 -4.32 7.60 7.39
C LEU A 134 -3.41 8.84 7.50
N VAL A 135 -2.17 8.64 7.98
CA VAL A 135 -1.13 9.67 8.04
C VAL A 135 -1.05 10.40 6.69
N ARG A 136 -1.09 11.73 6.69
CA ARG A 136 -0.95 12.55 5.48
C ARG A 136 0.45 12.38 4.88
N GLY A 137 0.53 12.22 3.57
CA GLY A 137 1.80 12.08 2.88
C GLY A 137 1.69 12.21 1.37
N MET A 138 2.84 12.10 0.70
CA MET A 138 2.95 12.09 -0.75
C MET A 138 3.19 10.65 -1.20
N TYR A 139 2.26 10.06 -1.96
CA TYR A 139 2.41 8.74 -2.56
C TYR A 139 3.10 8.86 -3.92
N LEU A 140 4.22 8.17 -4.09
CA LEU A 140 5.01 8.11 -5.30
C LEU A 140 4.92 6.68 -5.88
N PRO A 141 4.37 6.48 -7.10
CA PRO A 141 4.47 5.19 -7.79
C PRO A 141 5.94 4.80 -8.01
N GLY A 142 6.27 3.51 -7.92
CA GLY A 142 7.65 3.04 -8.07
C GLY A 142 8.34 3.51 -9.35
N SER A 143 7.61 3.54 -10.47
CA SER A 143 8.08 4.09 -11.75
C SER A 143 8.47 5.58 -11.68
N LEU A 144 7.76 6.38 -10.89
CA LEU A 144 8.10 7.78 -10.64
C LEU A 144 9.32 7.90 -9.73
N VAL A 145 9.42 7.05 -8.70
CA VAL A 145 10.58 7.04 -7.79
C VAL A 145 11.87 6.73 -8.57
N ASP A 146 11.82 5.80 -9.53
CA ASP A 146 12.93 5.51 -10.44
C ASP A 146 13.38 6.72 -11.27
N LEU A 147 12.41 7.45 -11.85
CA LEU A 147 12.69 8.66 -12.62
C LEU A 147 13.33 9.74 -11.74
N LEU A 148 12.81 9.94 -10.52
CA LEU A 148 13.36 10.89 -9.56
C LEU A 148 14.79 10.51 -9.12
N LEU A 149 15.06 9.23 -8.86
CA LEU A 149 16.41 8.74 -8.56
C LEU A 149 17.37 9.00 -9.73
N ALA A 150 16.97 8.62 -10.95
CA ALA A 150 17.81 8.79 -12.13
C ALA A 150 18.09 10.28 -12.45
N SER A 151 17.10 11.16 -12.30
CA SER A 151 17.29 12.61 -12.47
C SER A 151 18.14 13.23 -11.34
N GLY A 152 18.04 12.71 -10.12
CA GLY A 152 18.91 13.07 -9.00
C GLY A 152 20.36 12.66 -9.23
N ASP A 153 20.60 11.49 -9.82
CA ASP A 153 21.94 10.99 -10.19
C ASP A 153 22.57 11.85 -11.30
N ARG A 154 21.75 12.41 -12.20
CA ARG A 154 22.17 13.39 -13.23
C ARG A 154 22.28 14.83 -12.69
N ASN A 155 21.95 15.07 -11.42
CA ASN A 155 21.84 16.41 -10.78
C ASN A 155 20.85 17.36 -11.49
N GLU A 156 19.83 16.84 -12.18
CA GLU A 156 18.78 17.63 -12.82
C GLU A 156 17.72 18.14 -11.83
N ILE A 157 17.59 17.45 -10.69
CA ILE A 157 16.70 17.82 -9.58
C ILE A 157 17.46 17.77 -8.24
N PRO A 158 16.96 18.44 -7.17
CA PRO A 158 17.54 18.32 -5.85
C PRO A 158 17.60 16.86 -5.35
N LYS A 159 18.71 16.48 -4.70
CA LYS A 159 18.91 15.13 -4.16
C LYS A 159 17.95 14.76 -3.01
N GLY A 160 17.37 15.75 -2.34
CA GLY A 160 16.33 15.54 -1.33
C GLY A 160 14.97 15.91 -1.88
N TRP A 161 13.94 15.15 -1.51
CA TRP A 161 12.57 15.30 -1.99
C TRP A 161 11.65 15.92 -0.92
N SER A 162 10.90 16.94 -1.30
CA SER A 162 9.97 17.68 -0.44
C SER A 162 8.72 18.10 -1.21
N SER A 163 7.69 18.58 -0.49
CA SER A 163 6.49 19.16 -1.11
C SER A 163 6.74 20.47 -1.87
N LYS A 164 7.95 21.05 -1.80
CA LYS A 164 8.32 22.22 -2.62
C LYS A 164 8.95 21.86 -3.96
N ASN A 165 9.63 20.71 -4.05
CA ASN A 165 10.38 20.31 -5.24
C ASN A 165 9.78 19.10 -5.98
N LEU A 166 8.94 18.30 -5.31
CA LEU A 166 8.08 17.33 -5.97
C LEU A 166 6.77 18.00 -6.42
N THR A 167 6.64 18.23 -7.72
CA THR A 167 5.40 18.69 -8.35
C THR A 167 4.48 17.55 -8.78
N THR A 168 5.00 16.32 -8.85
CA THR A 168 4.27 15.12 -9.24
C THR A 168 4.26 14.14 -8.08
N TYR A 169 3.08 13.88 -7.52
CA TYR A 169 2.79 12.84 -6.53
C TYR A 169 1.28 12.62 -6.46
N LEU A 170 0.84 11.57 -5.77
CA LEU A 170 -0.57 11.36 -5.41
C LEU A 170 -0.80 11.73 -3.95
N SER A 171 -1.88 12.44 -3.66
CA SER A 171 -2.42 12.59 -2.30
C SER A 171 -2.95 11.26 -1.75
N ASN A 172 -3.29 11.23 -0.45
CA ASN A 172 -3.96 10.09 0.17
C ASN A 172 -5.27 9.75 -0.57
N GLU A 173 -6.06 10.77 -0.89
CA GLU A 173 -7.37 10.66 -1.51
C GLU A 173 -7.28 10.11 -2.95
N GLU A 174 -6.38 10.65 -3.77
CA GLU A 174 -6.15 10.19 -5.16
C GLU A 174 -5.63 8.75 -5.19
N PHE A 175 -4.64 8.43 -4.34
CA PHE A 175 -4.13 7.06 -4.21
C PHE A 175 -5.24 6.08 -3.83
N LEU A 176 -6.06 6.40 -2.81
CA LEU A 176 -7.17 5.55 -2.38
C LEU A 176 -8.24 5.38 -3.45
N GLN A 177 -8.53 6.42 -4.23
CA GLN A 177 -9.50 6.33 -5.33
C GLN A 177 -8.99 5.40 -6.44
N LEU A 178 -7.71 5.54 -6.85
CA LEU A 178 -7.07 4.66 -7.81
C LEU A 178 -6.99 3.20 -7.29
N ALA A 179 -6.69 3.00 -6.00
CA ALA A 179 -6.62 1.70 -5.36
C ALA A 179 -7.98 0.99 -5.28
N LYS A 180 -9.03 1.68 -4.81
CA LYS A 180 -10.40 1.15 -4.69
C LYS A 180 -10.97 0.72 -6.05
N GLN A 181 -10.81 1.57 -7.08
CA GLN A 181 -11.19 1.21 -8.46
C GLN A 181 -10.22 0.19 -9.10
N GLY A 182 -9.01 0.11 -8.53
CA GLY A 182 -7.83 -0.63 -8.99
C GLY A 182 -7.51 -0.41 -10.44
N TYR A 183 -7.28 0.86 -10.72
CA TYR A 183 -6.49 1.32 -11.85
C TYR A 183 -4.98 1.13 -11.62
N VAL A 184 -4.58 0.72 -10.40
CA VAL A 184 -3.21 0.43 -9.97
C VAL A 184 -3.17 -0.90 -9.21
N GLY A 185 -1.97 -1.43 -8.95
CA GLY A 185 -1.78 -2.70 -8.24
C GLY A 185 -1.70 -3.93 -9.15
N THR A 186 -1.16 -5.02 -8.60
CA THR A 186 -0.75 -6.20 -9.37
C THR A 186 -1.88 -6.88 -10.15
N ARG A 187 -1.47 -7.70 -11.11
CA ARG A 187 -2.31 -8.63 -11.88
C ARG A 187 -1.50 -9.89 -12.24
N GLY A 188 -2.18 -10.92 -12.75
CA GLY A 188 -1.54 -12.12 -13.32
C GLY A 188 -0.49 -12.78 -12.40
N ALA A 189 0.67 -13.12 -12.99
CA ALA A 189 1.78 -13.79 -12.31
C ALA A 189 2.31 -13.00 -11.09
N THR A 190 2.36 -11.67 -11.17
CA THR A 190 2.80 -10.80 -10.08
C THR A 190 1.89 -10.93 -8.85
N THR A 191 0.57 -11.00 -9.06
CA THR A 191 -0.40 -11.28 -7.98
C THR A 191 -0.19 -12.65 -7.36
N ALA A 192 0.10 -13.67 -8.17
CA ALA A 192 0.30 -15.04 -7.70
C ALA A 192 1.59 -15.17 -6.86
N GLU A 193 2.69 -14.54 -7.30
CA GLU A 193 3.95 -14.58 -6.56
C GLU A 193 3.87 -13.80 -5.24
N ILE A 194 3.24 -12.63 -5.22
CA ILE A 194 3.01 -11.91 -3.96
C ILE A 194 2.13 -12.72 -3.00
N LYS A 195 1.08 -13.42 -3.48
CA LYS A 195 0.31 -14.37 -2.65
C LYS A 195 1.20 -15.47 -2.06
N ARG A 196 2.14 -15.99 -2.84
CA ARG A 196 3.07 -17.04 -2.41
C ARG A 196 4.02 -16.53 -1.33
N LEU A 197 4.67 -15.38 -1.56
CA LEU A 197 5.58 -14.73 -0.60
C LEU A 197 4.87 -14.43 0.72
N ILE A 198 3.70 -13.78 0.66
CA ILE A 198 2.86 -13.47 1.82
C ILE A 198 2.52 -14.74 2.60
N ARG A 199 2.07 -15.81 1.93
CA ARG A 199 1.77 -17.10 2.57
C ARG A 199 2.99 -17.80 3.17
N SER A 200 4.16 -17.66 2.56
CA SER A 200 5.41 -18.22 3.09
C SER A 200 5.81 -17.50 4.39
N ALA A 201 5.84 -16.16 4.39
CA ALA A 201 6.13 -15.37 5.58
C ALA A 201 5.16 -15.70 6.75
N PHE A 202 3.87 -15.88 6.47
CA PHE A 202 2.87 -16.25 7.49
C PHE A 202 2.94 -17.72 7.96
N ALA A 203 3.56 -18.61 7.20
CA ALA A 203 3.84 -19.97 7.67
C ALA A 203 5.06 -20.02 8.62
N GLU A 204 5.93 -19.01 8.54
CA GLU A 204 7.18 -18.89 9.28
C GLU A 204 7.01 -18.10 10.59
N ASP A 205 6.04 -17.18 10.70
CA ASP A 205 5.94 -16.24 11.83
C ASP A 205 4.51 -16.09 12.42
N LYS A 206 4.40 -16.04 13.76
CA LYS A 206 3.13 -15.93 14.50
C LYS A 206 3.08 -14.64 15.36
N GLY A 207 2.69 -13.50 14.79
CA GLY A 207 2.48 -12.20 15.46
C GLY A 207 1.69 -11.18 14.59
N VAL A 208 0.78 -10.30 15.08
CA VAL A 208 0.90 -9.11 16.01
C VAL A 208 1.15 -7.76 15.25
N ILE A 209 0.52 -6.58 15.48
CA ILE A 209 -0.53 -6.10 16.42
C ILE A 209 -1.36 -4.87 15.91
N VAL A 210 -2.55 -4.67 16.52
CA VAL A 210 -3.75 -3.86 16.15
C VAL A 210 -3.63 -2.35 15.84
N ALA A 211 -4.26 -1.94 14.73
CA ALA A 211 -4.90 -0.65 14.44
C ALA A 211 -6.29 -0.81 13.77
N ILE A 212 -7.36 -0.75 14.58
CA ILE A 212 -8.77 -0.68 14.16
C ILE A 212 -9.15 0.77 13.82
N ASP A 213 -10.01 0.96 12.82
CA ASP A 213 -10.79 2.18 12.58
C ASP A 213 -12.27 1.90 12.81
N GLU A 214 -12.79 2.36 13.95
CA GLU A 214 -14.23 2.52 14.18
C GLU A 214 -14.73 3.74 13.38
N THR A 215 -15.35 3.53 12.22
CA THR A 215 -16.12 4.57 11.54
C THR A 215 -17.60 4.26 11.57
N ASP A 216 -18.32 4.95 12.46
CA ASP A 216 -19.78 5.11 12.45
C ASP A 216 -20.25 5.66 11.09
N PRO A 217 -21.04 4.90 10.31
CA PRO A 217 -21.65 5.37 9.09
C PRO A 217 -23.15 5.59 9.31
N VAL A 218 -23.50 6.84 9.61
CA VAL A 218 -24.87 7.41 9.66
C VAL A 218 -25.65 7.09 10.94
N GLN A 219 -26.15 8.18 11.54
CA GLN A 219 -27.15 8.23 12.61
C GLN A 219 -28.17 7.08 12.57
N VAL A 220 -28.01 6.09 13.46
CA VAL A 220 -29.12 5.23 13.85
C VAL A 220 -30.04 6.05 14.76
N ALA A 221 -31.05 6.67 14.15
CA ALA A 221 -32.17 7.24 14.89
C ALA A 221 -32.84 6.14 15.75
N ARG A 222 -33.18 6.48 16.99
CA ARG A 222 -33.73 5.60 18.03
C ARG A 222 -34.90 4.72 17.53
N PRO A 223 -35.08 3.55 18.15
CA PRO A 223 -36.12 3.48 19.18
C PRO A 223 -35.58 3.22 20.59
N LEU A 224 -35.94 4.10 21.53
CA LEU A 224 -36.17 3.69 22.92
C LEU A 224 -37.59 3.12 22.95
N HIS A 225 -37.80 1.85 23.29
CA HIS A 225 -39.03 1.32 23.90
C HIS A 225 -38.79 -0.14 24.36
N GLY A 226 -39.21 -0.47 25.59
CA GLY A 226 -39.13 -1.81 26.17
C GLY A 226 -38.16 -1.88 27.35
#